data_AF-A0A9W7ISR6-F1
#
_entry.id   AF-A0A9W7ISR6-F1
#
_cell.length_a   1.000
_cell.length_b   1.000
_cell.length_c   1.000
_cell.angle_alpha   90.00
_cell.angle_beta   90.00
_cell.angle_gamma   90.00
#
_symmetry.space_group_name_H-M   'P 1'
#
loop_
_entity.id
_entity.type
_entity.pdbx_description
1 polymer ?
#
loop_
_entity_poly.entity_id
_entity_poly.type
_entity_poly.pdbx_seq_one_letter_code
_entity_poly.pdbx_strand_id
1 'polypeptide(L)'
;MPVAVKKLLTSLITKFLWGSMDRKTIHWISRDTILRPKSCGGLGLVNFAGRNRALLSKWVWRFGVEQNSLWRKLINTKYKESEDALIPRKVTSGRKYWVWKNIVSPLANPSSVVSQNLHLLVGNGENIQFWSDVWAGSAPLKDSFPRIYNLAIEKSGPIAKFGRFVNEVWSWEICLRRELFECEKVVWAEFIPTLECGTPGRFLCDGVRWKGVANGIYSVKNYCEILNDCNRVEDEVWAHVWSNSAPPKVEAFMWRMVHERLPTRCELAKRGVGDLQNLVCPLYFKELETVNHLFCTCEVSWRIWTRWFQSWGVSFVILGDVKSLVLAWVEVKIPYLAAEIWKASLFLFCWSIWLYRNERVFKDCKADEIFLYNNILARLGLWCKIKYPWAFHPSDIILQDPLLLKNVKAERQCKSILEWTKPLVDSLKFNVDGAVVGGFGNVGIRGILRDWNNVSIAMFSKCIGTTDATTAELLALNEAICMFKKLKKVGSGALILETDSSLCVGWIRNPSTAPGIFVGIIKECLSCCSDLTWSIQWAPREANQTADKLARSGLNRQKPFIWER
;
A
#
# COMPACT_ATOMS: atom_id res chain seq x y z
N MET A 1 13.46 20.48 4.41
CA MET A 1 14.27 20.20 5.61
C MET A 1 15.68 20.72 5.39
N PRO A 2 16.26 21.49 6.34
CA PRO A 2 17.64 21.95 6.28
C PRO A 2 18.62 20.77 6.18
N VAL A 3 19.70 20.95 5.40
CA VAL A 3 20.70 19.89 5.15
C VAL A 3 21.38 19.46 6.46
N ALA A 4 21.65 20.40 7.37
CA ALA A 4 22.26 20.11 8.67
C ALA A 4 21.38 19.15 9.51
N VAL A 5 20.07 19.41 9.59
CA VAL A 5 19.12 18.56 10.32
C VAL A 5 19.05 17.16 9.70
N LYS A 6 19.00 17.06 8.36
CA LYS A 6 19.06 15.77 7.66
C LYS A 6 20.31 14.99 8.04
N LYS A 7 21.48 15.65 8.04
CA LYS A 7 22.78 15.03 8.39
C LYS A 7 22.82 14.59 9.85
N LEU A 8 22.29 15.40 10.77
CA LEU A 8 22.22 15.07 12.19
C LEU A 8 21.35 13.83 12.45
N LEU A 9 20.10 13.82 11.98
CA LEU A 9 19.18 12.69 12.16
C LEU A 9 19.72 11.41 11.54
N THR A 10 20.33 11.54 10.36
CA THR A 10 21.05 10.45 9.72
C THR A 10 22.16 9.91 10.61
N SER A 11 23.01 10.80 11.15
CA SER A 11 24.14 10.41 11.97
C SER A 11 23.69 9.70 13.24
N LEU A 12 22.60 10.14 13.86
CA LEU A 12 22.05 9.50 15.06
C LEU A 12 21.60 8.06 14.78
N ILE A 13 20.86 7.83 13.70
CA ILE A 13 20.46 6.46 13.29
C ILE A 13 21.68 5.59 13.03
N THR A 14 22.66 6.14 12.31
CA THR A 14 23.86 5.37 11.91
C THR A 14 24.72 5.03 13.13
N LYS A 15 24.84 5.96 14.10
CA LYS A 15 25.50 5.74 15.38
C LYS A 15 24.73 4.75 16.26
N PHE A 16 23.41 4.75 16.23
CA PHE A 16 22.61 3.77 16.96
C PHE A 16 22.83 2.33 16.44
N LEU A 17 22.84 2.16 15.12
CA LEU A 17 22.99 0.83 14.51
C LEU A 17 24.40 0.26 14.65
N TRP A 18 25.40 1.11 14.41
CA TRP A 18 26.77 0.66 14.31
C TRP A 18 27.59 1.06 15.52
N GLY A 19 27.37 2.26 16.06
CA GLY A 19 28.20 2.88 17.09
C GLY A 19 28.18 2.15 18.43
N SER A 20 29.23 2.40 19.21
CA SER A 20 29.31 2.13 20.64
C SER A 20 29.37 3.48 21.37
N MET A 21 29.01 3.54 22.66
CA MET A 21 28.97 4.80 23.42
C MET A 21 30.29 5.58 23.33
N ASP A 22 31.43 4.87 23.27
CA ASP A 22 32.76 5.49 23.35
C ASP A 22 33.68 5.20 22.16
N ARG A 23 33.22 4.44 21.14
CA ARG A 23 34.10 4.00 20.03
C ARG A 23 33.44 4.10 18.66
N LYS A 24 34.20 4.59 17.69
CA LYS A 24 33.88 4.43 16.27
C LYS A 24 34.00 2.96 15.92
N THR A 25 32.96 2.43 15.30
CA THR A 25 32.82 1.03 14.92
C THR A 25 32.66 0.92 13.40
N ILE A 26 32.86 -0.28 12.89
CA ILE A 26 32.77 -0.56 11.47
C ILE A 26 31.31 -0.52 11.00
N HIS A 27 31.04 0.22 9.93
CA HIS A 27 29.79 0.15 9.19
C HIS A 27 29.79 -1.07 8.27
N TRP A 28 29.10 -2.13 8.68
CA TRP A 28 29.14 -3.41 7.98
C TRP A 28 28.32 -3.42 6.68
N ILE A 29 27.17 -2.77 6.68
CA ILE A 29 26.25 -2.71 5.54
C ILE A 29 26.06 -1.24 5.13
N SER A 30 25.98 -1.01 3.82
CA SER A 30 25.83 0.34 3.27
C SER A 30 24.55 0.99 3.79
N ARG A 31 24.58 2.31 3.92
CA ARG A 31 23.41 3.07 4.35
C ARG A 31 22.24 2.90 3.39
N ASP A 32 22.48 2.89 2.09
CA ASP A 32 21.42 2.78 1.09
C ASP A 32 20.72 1.42 1.18
N THR A 33 21.45 0.35 1.51
CA THR A 33 20.86 -0.97 1.79
C THR A 33 20.01 -0.93 3.06
N ILE A 34 20.48 -0.32 4.15
CA ILE A 34 19.76 -0.25 5.43
C ILE A 34 18.42 0.47 5.30
N LEU A 35 18.35 1.51 4.48
CA LEU A 35 17.13 2.30 4.26
C LEU A 35 16.05 1.56 3.47
N ARG A 36 16.41 0.48 2.75
CA ARG A 36 15.43 -0.32 1.99
C ARG A 36 14.44 -1.02 2.92
N PRO A 37 13.24 -1.36 2.44
CA PRO A 37 12.32 -2.22 3.18
C PRO A 37 12.95 -3.56 3.55
N LYS A 38 12.40 -4.21 4.59
CA LYS A 38 12.81 -5.55 5.01
C LYS A 38 12.70 -6.58 3.88
N SER A 39 11.64 -6.51 3.07
CA SER A 39 11.43 -7.38 1.90
C SER A 39 12.49 -7.26 0.80
N CYS A 40 13.30 -6.20 0.83
CA CYS A 40 14.40 -5.98 -0.11
C CYS A 40 15.77 -6.02 0.57
N GLY A 41 15.86 -6.65 1.75
CA GLY A 41 17.10 -6.82 2.49
C GLY A 41 17.58 -5.60 3.26
N GLY A 42 16.75 -4.57 3.45
CA GLY A 42 17.07 -3.48 4.37
C GLY A 42 16.45 -3.65 5.76
N LEU A 43 16.45 -2.58 6.55
CA LEU A 43 15.83 -2.52 7.88
C LEU A 43 14.53 -1.69 7.89
N GLY A 44 14.13 -1.12 6.76
CA GLY A 44 12.96 -0.25 6.64
C GLY A 44 13.11 1.09 7.35
N LEU A 45 14.34 1.54 7.58
CA LEU A 45 14.59 2.81 8.26
C LEU A 45 14.19 4.00 7.40
N VAL A 46 13.76 5.06 8.07
CA VAL A 46 13.18 6.22 7.39
C VAL A 46 14.22 6.92 6.51
N ASN A 47 13.98 6.90 5.20
CA ASN A 47 14.68 7.79 4.28
C ASN A 47 14.17 9.23 4.47
N PHE A 48 14.88 10.01 5.29
CA PHE A 48 14.49 11.41 5.57
C PHE A 48 14.44 12.29 4.32
N ALA A 49 15.23 12.01 3.28
CA ALA A 49 15.16 12.77 2.04
C ALA A 49 13.84 12.49 1.31
N GLY A 50 13.51 11.21 1.13
CA GLY A 50 12.24 10.77 0.54
C GLY A 50 11.03 11.26 1.35
N ARG A 51 11.07 11.12 2.68
CA ARG A 51 9.99 11.56 3.57
C ARG A 51 9.81 13.08 3.59
N ASN A 52 10.90 13.85 3.58
CA ASN A 52 10.81 15.30 3.45
C ASN A 52 10.23 15.69 2.09
N ARG A 53 10.62 15.02 1.00
CA ARG A 53 10.03 15.25 -0.32
C ARG A 53 8.54 14.91 -0.33
N ALA A 54 8.13 13.81 0.29
CA ALA A 54 6.73 13.43 0.47
C ALA A 54 5.94 14.49 1.27
N LEU A 55 6.51 15.04 2.33
CA LEU A 55 5.88 16.10 3.12
C LEU A 55 5.73 17.40 2.31
N LEU A 56 6.74 17.77 1.53
CA LEU A 56 6.67 18.93 0.65
C LEU A 56 5.64 18.72 -0.47
N SER A 57 5.60 17.53 -1.09
CA SER A 57 4.63 17.19 -2.13
C SER A 57 3.19 17.13 -1.59
N LYS A 58 3.00 16.90 -0.28
CA LYS A 58 1.67 17.04 0.35
C LYS A 58 1.11 18.46 0.18
N TRP A 59 1.94 19.50 0.13
CA TRP A 59 1.46 20.86 -0.12
C TRP A 59 0.95 21.06 -1.54
N VAL A 60 1.51 20.35 -2.53
CA VAL A 60 0.98 20.34 -3.91
C VAL A 60 -0.41 19.68 -3.93
N TRP A 61 -0.58 18.56 -3.22
CA TRP A 61 -1.89 17.94 -3.04
C TRP A 61 -2.90 18.86 -2.34
N ARG A 62 -2.48 19.44 -1.21
CA ARG A 62 -3.33 20.37 -0.43
C ARG A 62 -3.71 21.61 -1.25
N PHE A 63 -2.87 22.04 -2.19
CA PHE A 63 -3.20 23.15 -3.09
C PHE A 63 -4.49 22.85 -3.86
N GLY A 64 -4.61 21.68 -4.49
CA GLY A 64 -5.83 21.31 -5.23
C GLY A 64 -7.05 21.05 -4.35
N VAL A 65 -6.85 20.51 -3.15
CA VAL A 65 -7.95 20.10 -2.24
C VAL A 65 -8.48 21.25 -1.36
N GLU A 66 -7.60 22.08 -0.80
CA GLU A 66 -7.97 23.09 0.21
C GLU A 66 -8.23 24.46 -0.43
N GLN A 67 -9.20 24.51 -1.35
CA GLN A 67 -9.43 25.67 -2.22
C GLN A 67 -9.71 26.98 -1.47
N ASN A 68 -10.44 26.88 -0.36
CA ASN A 68 -10.88 28.04 0.42
C ASN A 68 -9.92 28.44 1.56
N SER A 69 -8.79 27.77 1.70
CA SER A 69 -7.86 27.99 2.81
C SER A 69 -7.09 29.32 2.70
N LEU A 70 -6.87 30.00 3.82
CA LEU A 70 -6.14 31.27 3.87
C LEU A 70 -4.72 31.16 3.30
N TRP A 71 -4.04 30.04 3.57
CA TRP A 71 -2.69 29.81 3.05
C TRP A 71 -2.69 29.70 1.52
N ARG A 72 -3.70 29.05 0.91
CA ARG A 72 -3.83 28.98 -0.56
C ARG A 72 -4.12 30.36 -1.12
N LYS A 73 -5.02 31.13 -0.53
CA LYS A 73 -5.28 32.54 -0.94
C LYS A 73 -3.99 33.36 -0.95
N LEU A 74 -3.18 33.27 0.11
CA LEU A 74 -1.88 33.92 0.19
C LEU A 74 -0.92 33.48 -0.94
N ILE A 75 -0.85 32.18 -1.23
CA ILE A 75 -0.06 31.65 -2.34
C ILE A 75 -0.58 32.21 -3.67
N ASN A 76 -1.88 32.16 -3.93
CA ASN A 76 -2.48 32.66 -5.16
C ASN A 76 -2.16 34.14 -5.38
N THR A 77 -2.35 34.99 -4.37
CA THR A 77 -2.01 36.43 -4.45
C THR A 77 -0.52 36.65 -4.67
N LYS A 78 0.35 35.91 -3.96
CA LYS A 78 1.80 36.09 -4.03
C LYS A 78 2.41 35.61 -5.35
N TYR A 79 1.88 34.52 -5.91
CA TYR A 79 2.42 33.86 -7.10
C TYR A 79 1.59 34.07 -8.36
N LYS A 80 0.49 34.84 -8.29
CA LYS A 80 -0.45 35.11 -9.39
C LYS A 80 -1.01 33.82 -10.00
N GLU A 81 -1.36 32.87 -9.14
CA GLU A 81 -2.08 31.65 -9.55
C GLU A 81 -3.57 31.98 -9.77
N SER A 82 -4.23 31.25 -10.66
CA SER A 82 -5.69 31.34 -10.81
C SER A 82 -6.39 30.87 -9.53
N GLU A 83 -7.49 31.52 -9.14
CA GLU A 83 -8.30 31.06 -8.01
C GLU A 83 -8.85 29.64 -8.24
N ASP A 84 -9.15 29.31 -9.50
CA ASP A 84 -9.72 28.04 -9.94
C ASP A 84 -8.67 26.95 -10.17
N ALA A 85 -7.37 27.27 -10.11
CA ALA A 85 -6.32 26.30 -10.41
C ALA A 85 -6.31 25.12 -9.44
N LEU A 86 -6.36 23.90 -9.97
CA LEU A 86 -6.28 22.66 -9.19
C LEU A 86 -4.84 22.17 -8.97
N ILE A 87 -3.95 22.50 -9.91
CA ILE A 87 -2.53 22.19 -9.84
C ILE A 87 -1.76 23.51 -9.93
N PRO A 88 -0.79 23.77 -9.03
CA PRO A 88 -0.05 25.02 -9.04
C PRO A 88 0.87 25.10 -10.27
N ARG A 89 1.08 26.31 -10.78
CA ARG A 89 1.91 26.52 -11.97
C ARG A 89 3.36 26.15 -11.71
N LYS A 90 4.03 25.71 -12.78
CA LYS A 90 5.48 25.47 -12.78
C LYS A 90 6.20 26.83 -12.64
N VAL A 91 6.73 27.13 -11.46
CA VAL A 91 7.47 28.38 -11.20
C VAL A 91 8.92 28.26 -11.71
N THR A 92 9.26 28.99 -12.78
CA THR A 92 10.58 28.90 -13.43
C THR A 92 11.59 29.97 -12.94
N SER A 93 11.19 31.18 -12.54
CA SER A 93 12.13 32.31 -12.28
C SER A 93 12.07 32.97 -10.89
N GLY A 94 13.25 33.30 -10.32
CA GLY A 94 13.45 34.26 -9.21
C GLY A 94 13.95 33.68 -7.86
N ARG A 95 15.08 34.18 -7.33
CA ARG A 95 15.62 33.81 -5.98
C ARG A 95 14.64 34.09 -4.84
N LYS A 96 13.73 35.06 -5.01
CA LYS A 96 12.71 35.46 -4.03
C LYS A 96 11.63 34.41 -3.76
N TYR A 97 11.57 33.34 -4.56
CA TYR A 97 10.49 32.35 -4.57
C TYR A 97 10.96 30.93 -4.25
N TRP A 98 12.15 30.79 -3.66
CA TRP A 98 12.85 29.50 -3.53
C TRP A 98 12.06 28.42 -2.78
N VAL A 99 11.27 28.78 -1.75
CA VAL A 99 10.50 27.81 -0.96
C VAL A 99 9.37 27.19 -1.79
N TRP A 100 8.51 28.02 -2.39
CA TRP A 100 7.40 27.51 -3.21
C TRP A 100 7.91 26.82 -4.47
N LYS A 101 8.94 27.39 -5.13
CA LYS A 101 9.63 26.75 -6.25
C LYS A 101 10.12 25.34 -5.88
N ASN A 102 10.68 25.13 -4.69
CA ASN A 102 11.11 23.82 -4.25
C ASN A 102 9.93 22.88 -3.97
N ILE A 103 8.82 23.39 -3.45
CA ILE A 103 7.59 22.61 -3.25
C ILE A 103 7.03 22.10 -4.59
N VAL A 104 6.90 22.97 -5.59
CA VAL A 104 6.28 22.65 -6.89
C VAL A 104 7.26 22.07 -7.91
N SER A 105 8.57 22.07 -7.65
CA SER A 105 9.57 21.56 -8.60
C SER A 105 9.33 20.13 -9.12
N PRO A 106 8.74 19.18 -8.36
CA PRO A 106 8.43 17.87 -8.91
C PRO A 106 7.50 17.93 -10.12
N LEU A 107 6.55 18.89 -10.17
CA LEU A 107 5.63 19.05 -11.30
C LEU A 107 6.37 19.39 -12.61
N ALA A 108 7.57 19.95 -12.53
CA ALA A 108 8.40 20.25 -13.70
C ALA A 108 9.14 19.01 -14.24
N ASN A 109 9.27 17.94 -13.46
CA ASN A 109 9.93 16.71 -13.86
C ASN A 109 8.89 15.59 -14.12
N PRO A 110 8.64 15.20 -15.38
CA PRO A 110 7.68 14.14 -15.73
C PRO A 110 7.95 12.79 -15.05
N SER A 111 9.21 12.49 -14.73
CA SER A 111 9.60 11.25 -14.04
C SER A 111 9.45 11.33 -12.52
N SER A 112 8.96 12.44 -11.97
CA SER A 112 8.74 12.55 -10.53
C SER A 112 7.49 11.77 -10.09
N VAL A 113 7.54 11.23 -8.87
CA VAL A 113 6.39 10.55 -8.25
C VAL A 113 5.13 11.43 -8.24
N VAL A 114 5.27 12.75 -8.11
CA VAL A 114 4.11 13.65 -8.13
C VAL A 114 3.52 13.72 -9.53
N SER A 115 4.33 13.93 -10.56
CA SER A 115 3.85 14.05 -11.94
C SER A 115 3.24 12.76 -12.49
N GLN A 116 3.71 11.59 -12.03
CA GLN A 116 3.18 10.30 -12.44
C GLN A 116 1.87 9.92 -11.73
N ASN A 117 1.65 10.43 -10.51
CA ASN A 117 0.56 9.98 -9.66
C ASN A 117 -0.48 11.04 -9.32
N LEU A 118 -0.23 12.33 -9.51
CA LEU A 118 -1.23 13.38 -9.33
C LEU A 118 -2.00 13.59 -10.63
N HIS A 119 -3.29 13.28 -10.62
CA HIS A 119 -4.19 13.41 -11.77
C HIS A 119 -5.32 14.38 -11.46
N LEU A 120 -5.85 15.03 -12.50
CA LEU A 120 -7.08 15.80 -12.39
C LEU A 120 -8.28 14.84 -12.41
N LEU A 121 -9.29 15.14 -11.61
CA LEU A 121 -10.58 14.44 -11.63
C LEU A 121 -11.62 15.40 -12.18
N VAL A 122 -12.24 15.02 -13.29
CA VAL A 122 -13.32 15.80 -13.90
C VAL A 122 -14.59 15.66 -13.07
N GLY A 123 -15.10 16.79 -12.60
CA GLY A 123 -16.41 16.95 -11.98
C GLY A 123 -17.29 17.74 -12.94
N ASN A 124 -17.59 19.00 -12.62
CA ASN A 124 -18.44 19.88 -13.42
C ASN A 124 -17.71 20.49 -14.63
N GLY A 125 -16.39 20.35 -14.72
CA GLY A 125 -15.56 20.80 -15.83
C GLY A 125 -15.29 22.30 -15.86
N GLU A 126 -15.55 23.04 -14.79
CA GLU A 126 -15.39 24.51 -14.74
C GLU A 126 -13.94 24.95 -14.49
N ASN A 127 -13.13 24.13 -13.83
CA ASN A 127 -11.79 24.49 -13.35
C ASN A 127 -10.66 23.78 -14.11
N ILE A 128 -11.01 22.88 -15.03
CA ILE A 128 -10.07 22.11 -15.85
C ILE A 128 -10.11 22.64 -17.29
N GLN A 129 -8.94 22.97 -17.85
CA GLN A 129 -8.82 23.45 -19.21
C GLN A 129 -8.87 22.30 -20.23
N PHE A 130 -9.83 22.35 -21.15
CA PHE A 130 -10.11 21.27 -22.10
C PHE A 130 -8.88 20.85 -22.91
N TRP A 131 -8.13 21.79 -23.49
CA TRP A 131 -7.02 21.48 -24.39
C TRP A 131 -5.65 21.34 -23.70
N SER A 132 -5.42 22.07 -22.62
CA SER A 132 -4.07 22.25 -22.04
C SER A 132 -3.78 21.39 -20.82
N ASP A 133 -4.81 20.95 -20.10
CA ASP A 133 -4.64 20.13 -18.91
C ASP A 133 -4.66 18.63 -19.25
N VAL A 134 -4.02 17.83 -18.41
CA VAL A 134 -4.02 16.36 -18.52
C VAL A 134 -5.18 15.81 -17.70
N TRP A 135 -6.36 15.75 -18.31
CA TRP A 135 -7.58 15.23 -17.69
C TRP A 135 -8.15 14.01 -18.43
N ALA A 136 -7.85 13.86 -19.72
CA ALA A 136 -8.18 12.71 -20.54
C ALA A 136 -6.89 12.14 -21.17
N GLY A 137 -6.65 10.84 -20.99
CA GLY A 137 -5.45 10.17 -21.48
C GLY A 137 -4.19 10.44 -20.65
N SER A 138 -3.01 10.39 -21.29
CA SER A 138 -1.69 10.50 -20.65
C SER A 138 -0.96 11.83 -20.88
N ALA A 139 -1.48 12.68 -21.77
CA ALA A 139 -0.91 13.97 -22.15
C ALA A 139 -2.03 14.95 -22.55
N PRO A 140 -1.78 16.28 -22.59
CA PRO A 140 -2.80 17.25 -22.96
C PRO A 140 -3.41 16.95 -24.34
N LEU A 141 -4.71 17.16 -24.50
CA LEU A 141 -5.42 16.80 -25.75
C LEU A 141 -4.85 17.53 -26.98
N LYS A 142 -4.35 18.76 -26.82
CA LYS A 142 -3.71 19.50 -27.93
C LYS A 142 -2.41 18.85 -28.42
N ASP A 143 -1.70 18.14 -27.54
CA ASP A 143 -0.43 17.50 -27.84
C ASP A 143 -0.68 16.08 -28.39
N SER A 144 -1.69 15.38 -27.85
CA SER A 144 -2.12 14.05 -28.31
C SER A 144 -2.87 14.10 -29.65
N PHE A 145 -3.68 15.13 -29.89
CA PHE A 145 -4.53 15.29 -31.08
C PHE A 145 -4.29 16.65 -31.77
N PRO A 146 -3.07 16.95 -32.22
CA PRO A 146 -2.70 18.26 -32.76
C PRO A 146 -3.51 18.60 -34.02
N ARG A 147 -3.91 17.60 -34.81
CA ARG A 147 -4.72 17.82 -36.02
C ARG A 147 -6.12 18.31 -35.68
N ILE A 148 -6.80 17.67 -34.72
CA ILE A 148 -8.13 18.08 -34.25
C ILE A 148 -8.04 19.44 -33.55
N TYR A 149 -7.04 19.63 -32.69
CA TYR A 149 -6.78 20.90 -32.04
C TYR A 149 -6.66 22.03 -33.05
N ASN A 150 -5.94 21.85 -34.15
CA ASN A 150 -5.78 22.85 -35.21
C ASN A 150 -7.08 23.20 -35.94
N LEU A 151 -8.03 22.27 -36.03
CA LEU A 151 -9.34 22.47 -36.66
C LEU A 151 -10.39 23.08 -35.72
N ALA A 152 -10.27 22.87 -34.41
CA ALA A 152 -11.18 23.43 -33.42
C ALA A 152 -11.21 24.95 -33.49
N ILE A 153 -12.40 25.55 -33.43
CA ILE A 153 -12.57 27.01 -33.37
C ILE A 153 -12.09 27.52 -32.02
N GLU A 154 -12.54 26.87 -30.95
CA GLU A 154 -12.20 27.21 -29.57
C GLU A 154 -10.91 26.50 -29.15
N LYS A 155 -9.85 27.29 -28.90
CA LYS A 155 -8.51 26.78 -28.57
C LYS A 155 -8.21 26.75 -27.07
N SER A 156 -9.07 27.33 -26.26
CA SER A 156 -8.89 27.48 -24.81
C SER A 156 -10.25 27.59 -24.12
N GLY A 157 -10.31 27.19 -22.86
CA GLY A 157 -11.52 27.27 -22.05
C GLY A 157 -11.70 26.04 -21.17
N PRO A 158 -12.58 26.15 -20.17
CA PRO A 158 -12.91 25.04 -19.28
C PRO A 158 -13.67 23.94 -20.05
N ILE A 159 -13.60 22.69 -19.58
CA ILE A 159 -14.32 21.54 -20.18
C ILE A 159 -15.82 21.85 -20.32
N ALA A 160 -16.43 22.53 -19.35
CA ALA A 160 -17.84 22.90 -19.37
C ALA A 160 -18.26 23.74 -20.58
N LYS A 161 -17.32 24.42 -21.25
CA LYS A 161 -17.58 25.19 -22.48
C LYS A 161 -17.74 24.31 -23.73
N PHE A 162 -17.25 23.08 -23.70
CA PHE A 162 -17.16 22.18 -24.86
C PHE A 162 -18.27 21.12 -24.90
N GLY A 163 -19.39 21.36 -24.20
CA GLY A 163 -20.52 20.44 -24.20
C GLY A 163 -21.67 20.92 -23.33
N ARG A 164 -22.74 20.12 -23.30
CA ARG A 164 -23.92 20.37 -22.47
C ARG A 164 -24.62 19.07 -22.07
N PHE A 165 -25.44 19.13 -21.04
CA PHE A 165 -26.30 18.01 -20.67
C PHE A 165 -27.55 17.96 -21.55
N VAL A 166 -27.77 16.84 -22.23
CA VAL A 166 -28.99 16.52 -22.99
C VAL A 166 -29.60 15.27 -22.38
N ASN A 167 -30.85 15.35 -21.90
CA ASN A 167 -31.54 14.24 -21.23
C ASN A 167 -30.70 13.58 -20.13
N GLU A 168 -30.11 14.41 -19.25
CA GLU A 168 -29.24 13.97 -18.14
C GLU A 168 -27.90 13.33 -18.55
N VAL A 169 -27.60 13.22 -19.85
CA VAL A 169 -26.32 12.71 -20.37
C VAL A 169 -25.47 13.85 -20.91
N TRP A 170 -24.16 13.83 -20.62
CA TRP A 170 -23.24 14.81 -21.18
C TRP A 170 -23.04 14.58 -22.68
N SER A 171 -23.21 15.62 -23.48
CA SER A 171 -22.97 15.63 -24.92
C SER A 171 -21.86 16.63 -25.26
N TRP A 172 -20.82 16.15 -25.94
CA TRP A 172 -19.71 16.98 -26.41
C TRP A 172 -20.15 17.86 -27.60
N GLU A 173 -19.78 19.13 -27.57
CA GLU A 173 -20.07 20.13 -28.61
C GLU A 173 -18.78 20.83 -29.01
N ILE A 174 -18.03 20.20 -29.91
CA ILE A 174 -16.72 20.67 -30.34
C ILE A 174 -16.84 21.26 -31.75
N CYS A 175 -16.85 22.60 -31.83
CA CYS A 175 -17.00 23.30 -33.09
C CYS A 175 -15.69 23.29 -33.90
N LEU A 176 -15.76 22.78 -35.13
CA LEU A 176 -14.65 22.77 -36.08
C LEU A 176 -14.85 23.84 -37.15
N ARG A 177 -13.74 24.44 -37.64
CA ARG A 177 -13.79 25.50 -38.67
C ARG A 177 -14.22 25.02 -40.06
N ARG A 178 -14.22 23.70 -40.29
CA ARG A 178 -14.67 23.02 -41.52
C ARG A 178 -14.98 21.55 -41.21
N GLU A 179 -15.63 20.87 -42.15
CA GLU A 179 -15.84 19.43 -42.10
C GLU A 179 -14.52 18.64 -42.12
N LEU A 180 -14.54 17.46 -41.49
CA LEU A 180 -13.40 16.55 -41.42
C LEU A 180 -13.20 15.82 -42.76
N PHE A 181 -11.96 15.80 -43.24
CA PHE A 181 -11.58 14.91 -44.34
C PHE A 181 -11.53 13.45 -43.89
N GLU A 182 -11.57 12.50 -44.83
CA GLU A 182 -11.57 11.06 -44.51
C GLU A 182 -10.41 10.63 -43.60
N CYS A 183 -9.20 11.15 -43.82
CA CYS A 183 -8.06 10.86 -42.96
C CYS A 183 -8.20 11.47 -41.53
N GLU A 184 -8.96 12.55 -41.38
CA GLU A 184 -9.19 13.21 -40.10
C GLU A 184 -10.33 12.55 -39.31
N LYS A 185 -11.28 11.89 -40.01
CA LYS A 185 -12.35 11.09 -39.38
C LYS A 185 -11.78 9.92 -38.58
N VAL A 186 -10.67 9.32 -39.04
CA VAL A 186 -9.96 8.26 -38.29
C VAL A 186 -9.43 8.80 -36.96
N VAL A 187 -8.77 9.96 -36.97
CA VAL A 187 -8.26 10.60 -35.76
C VAL A 187 -9.41 11.03 -34.83
N TRP A 188 -10.52 11.48 -35.39
CA TRP A 188 -11.72 11.81 -34.63
C TRP A 188 -12.33 10.59 -33.92
N ALA A 189 -12.30 9.42 -34.58
CA ALA A 189 -12.77 8.16 -34.00
C ALA A 189 -11.94 7.68 -32.81
N GLU A 190 -10.66 8.08 -32.71
CA GLU A 190 -9.81 7.85 -31.52
C GLU A 190 -9.98 8.95 -30.46
N PHE A 191 -10.27 10.18 -30.91
CA PHE A 191 -10.44 11.34 -30.05
C PHE A 191 -11.68 11.24 -29.16
N ILE A 192 -12.84 10.89 -29.73
CA ILE A 192 -14.12 10.82 -28.98
C ILE A 192 -14.06 9.84 -27.79
N PRO A 193 -13.62 8.57 -27.96
CA PRO A 193 -13.50 7.64 -26.83
C PRO A 193 -12.52 8.12 -25.75
N THR A 194 -11.50 8.89 -26.13
CA THR A 194 -10.57 9.49 -25.16
C THR A 194 -11.29 10.50 -24.26
N LEU A 195 -12.24 11.28 -24.79
CA LEU A 195 -13.06 12.21 -24.01
C LEU A 195 -14.05 11.50 -23.09
N GLU A 196 -14.60 10.37 -23.54
CA GLU A 196 -15.55 9.56 -22.77
C GLU A 196 -14.94 8.98 -21.48
N CYS A 197 -13.60 8.95 -21.37
CA CYS A 197 -12.90 8.56 -20.14
C CYS A 197 -13.01 9.59 -19.00
N GLY A 198 -13.53 10.79 -19.26
CA GLY A 198 -13.60 11.91 -18.31
C GLY A 198 -14.81 12.81 -18.52
N THR A 199 -16.00 12.24 -18.64
CA THR A 199 -17.24 13.03 -18.86
C THR A 199 -17.61 13.85 -17.62
N PRO A 200 -17.97 15.13 -17.77
CA PRO A 200 -18.48 15.94 -16.67
C PRO A 200 -19.71 15.36 -15.99
N GLY A 201 -19.72 15.43 -14.65
CA GLY A 201 -20.86 15.12 -13.79
C GLY A 201 -21.54 16.38 -13.27
N ARG A 202 -22.86 16.32 -13.02
CA ARG A 202 -23.62 17.49 -12.54
C ARG A 202 -23.28 17.96 -11.12
N PHE A 203 -22.93 17.02 -10.24
CA PHE A 203 -22.93 17.26 -8.78
C PHE A 203 -21.54 17.22 -8.14
N LEU A 204 -20.52 16.93 -8.94
CA LEU A 204 -19.14 16.84 -8.47
C LEU A 204 -18.40 18.09 -8.91
N CYS A 205 -17.63 18.69 -8.02
CA CYS A 205 -16.68 19.73 -8.40
C CYS A 205 -15.43 19.08 -8.99
N ASP A 206 -14.76 19.78 -9.91
CA ASP A 206 -13.44 19.35 -10.36
C ASP A 206 -12.45 19.25 -9.18
N GLY A 207 -11.50 18.33 -9.28
CA GLY A 207 -10.53 18.14 -8.21
C GLY A 207 -9.27 17.41 -8.64
N VAL A 208 -8.54 16.91 -7.63
CA VAL A 208 -7.29 16.15 -7.82
C VAL A 208 -7.40 14.77 -7.21
N ARG A 209 -6.73 13.80 -7.83
CA ARG A 209 -6.67 12.40 -7.39
C ARG A 209 -5.23 11.92 -7.36
N TRP A 210 -4.91 11.09 -6.36
CA TRP A 210 -3.65 10.40 -6.24
C TRP A 210 -3.77 8.95 -6.73
N LYS A 211 -3.01 8.59 -7.75
CA LYS A 211 -3.00 7.26 -8.38
C LYS A 211 -2.33 6.22 -7.49
N GLY A 212 -2.85 5.00 -7.52
CA GLY A 212 -2.30 3.85 -6.79
C GLY A 212 -2.89 3.63 -5.40
N VAL A 213 -3.92 4.40 -5.02
CA VAL A 213 -4.66 4.22 -3.76
C VAL A 213 -6.16 4.20 -4.07
N ALA A 214 -6.90 3.26 -3.44
CA ALA A 214 -8.32 3.04 -3.72
C ALA A 214 -9.19 4.29 -3.50
N ASN A 215 -8.95 5.03 -2.40
CA ASN A 215 -9.67 6.26 -2.10
C ASN A 215 -9.15 7.49 -2.88
N GLY A 216 -8.08 7.35 -3.66
CA GLY A 216 -7.50 8.45 -4.42
C GLY A 216 -6.86 9.57 -3.59
N ILE A 217 -6.67 9.39 -2.28
CA ILE A 217 -6.15 10.43 -1.38
C ILE A 217 -4.64 10.30 -1.22
N TYR A 218 -3.94 11.42 -1.39
CA TYR A 218 -2.51 11.50 -1.10
C TYR A 218 -2.22 11.19 0.37
N SER A 219 -1.28 10.26 0.60
CA SER A 219 -0.66 10.09 1.92
C SER A 219 0.86 10.08 1.81
N VAL A 220 1.52 10.61 2.85
CA VAL A 220 2.99 10.58 2.96
C VAL A 220 3.51 9.15 2.95
N LYS A 221 2.76 8.22 3.56
CA LYS A 221 3.06 6.79 3.59
C LYS A 221 3.10 6.22 2.17
N ASN A 222 2.02 6.37 1.41
CA ASN A 222 1.94 5.84 0.04
C ASN A 222 2.98 6.47 -0.89
N TYR A 223 3.25 7.77 -0.77
CA TYR A 223 4.33 8.41 -1.52
C TYR A 223 5.70 7.76 -1.25
N CYS A 224 6.00 7.48 0.03
CA CYS A 224 7.25 6.83 0.40
C CYS A 224 7.32 5.38 -0.07
N GLU A 225 6.19 4.67 -0.09
CA GLU A 225 6.09 3.32 -0.64
C GLU A 225 6.41 3.30 -2.14
N ILE A 226 5.80 4.20 -2.94
CA ILE A 226 6.09 4.35 -4.37
C ILE A 226 7.56 4.68 -4.62
N LEU A 227 8.11 5.62 -3.84
CA LEU A 227 9.53 6.01 -3.94
C LEU A 227 10.48 4.85 -3.59
N ASN A 228 10.03 3.92 -2.76
CA ASN A 228 10.78 2.73 -2.41
C ASN A 228 10.53 1.57 -3.39
N ASP A 229 9.45 1.57 -4.17
CA ASP A 229 9.09 0.52 -5.14
C ASP A 229 9.84 0.64 -6.48
N CYS A 230 10.20 1.85 -6.91
CA CYS A 230 10.73 2.12 -8.25
C CYS A 230 12.11 1.47 -8.59
N ASN A 231 12.65 0.60 -7.73
CA ASN A 231 13.93 -0.12 -7.91
C ASN A 231 13.96 -1.52 -7.24
N ARG A 232 12.81 -2.18 -7.02
CA ARG A 232 12.77 -3.45 -6.25
C ARG A 232 12.93 -4.68 -7.12
N VAL A 233 13.90 -5.52 -6.76
CA VAL A 233 13.76 -6.98 -6.87
C VAL A 233 13.44 -7.44 -5.46
N GLU A 234 12.18 -7.79 -5.21
CA GLU A 234 11.82 -8.47 -3.96
C GLU A 234 12.47 -9.85 -3.98
N ASP A 235 13.09 -10.21 -2.86
CA ASP A 235 13.85 -11.44 -2.74
C ASP A 235 13.25 -12.22 -1.57
N GLU A 236 12.70 -13.38 -1.89
CA GLU A 236 11.94 -14.25 -0.99
C GLU A 236 12.71 -14.61 0.28
N VAL A 237 14.06 -14.65 0.21
CA VAL A 237 14.91 -14.94 1.36
C VAL A 237 14.61 -14.02 2.54
N TRP A 238 14.25 -12.75 2.28
CA TRP A 238 14.03 -11.79 3.35
C TRP A 238 12.72 -12.03 4.11
N ALA A 239 11.71 -12.63 3.48
CA ALA A 239 10.51 -13.07 4.19
C ALA A 239 10.85 -14.18 5.20
N HIS A 240 11.83 -15.02 4.88
CA HIS A 240 12.32 -16.09 5.75
C HIS A 240 13.28 -15.59 6.83
N VAL A 241 14.13 -14.59 6.55
CA VAL A 241 15.00 -13.97 7.56
C VAL A 241 14.21 -13.19 8.61
N TRP A 242 13.14 -12.50 8.19
CA TRP A 242 12.28 -11.71 9.06
C TRP A 242 10.96 -12.43 9.40
N SER A 243 11.05 -13.73 9.70
CA SER A 243 9.89 -14.61 9.92
C SER A 243 9.31 -14.55 11.33
N ASN A 244 9.90 -13.78 12.25
CA ASN A 244 9.58 -13.80 13.68
C ASN A 244 9.78 -15.19 14.31
N SER A 245 10.71 -15.98 13.75
CA SER A 245 11.06 -17.33 14.24
C SER A 245 12.16 -17.31 15.30
N ALA A 246 12.84 -16.17 15.48
CA ALA A 246 13.92 -16.00 16.44
C ALA A 246 13.86 -14.62 17.13
N PRO A 247 14.55 -14.42 18.27
CA PRO A 247 14.67 -13.11 18.89
C PRO A 247 15.24 -12.07 17.90
N PRO A 248 14.84 -10.78 17.98
CA PRO A 248 15.26 -9.75 17.02
C PRO A 248 16.78 -9.64 16.81
N LYS A 249 17.56 -9.90 17.87
CA LYS A 249 19.02 -9.93 17.81
C LYS A 249 19.56 -11.01 16.87
N VAL A 250 18.94 -12.19 16.85
CA VAL A 250 19.35 -13.30 16.00
C VAL A 250 18.84 -13.12 14.57
N GLU A 251 17.64 -12.57 14.36
CA GLU A 251 17.19 -12.19 13.02
C GLU A 251 18.10 -11.13 12.39
N ALA A 252 18.50 -10.11 13.17
CA ALA A 252 19.47 -9.12 12.72
C ALA A 252 20.85 -9.74 12.42
N PHE A 253 21.24 -10.80 13.14
CA PHE A 253 22.42 -11.58 12.81
C PHE A 253 22.25 -12.35 11.48
N MET A 254 21.13 -13.04 11.27
CA MET A 254 20.83 -13.74 10.02
C MET A 254 20.80 -12.78 8.83
N TRP A 255 20.21 -11.60 9.01
CA TRP A 255 20.24 -10.52 8.03
C TRP A 255 21.67 -10.14 7.63
N ARG A 256 22.57 -9.98 8.60
CA ARG A 256 24.00 -9.72 8.33
C ARG A 256 24.71 -10.91 7.69
N MET A 257 24.32 -12.13 8.05
CA MET A 257 24.86 -13.36 7.47
C MET A 257 24.53 -13.44 5.98
N VAL A 258 23.25 -13.26 5.60
CA VAL A 258 22.79 -13.31 4.20
C VAL A 258 23.40 -12.19 3.36
N HIS A 259 23.70 -11.02 3.95
CA HIS A 259 24.49 -9.97 3.29
C HIS A 259 25.99 -10.28 3.19
N GLU A 260 26.46 -11.36 3.81
CA GLU A 260 27.87 -11.70 3.98
C GLU A 260 28.68 -10.58 4.64
N ARG A 261 28.13 -9.98 5.70
CA ARG A 261 28.72 -8.85 6.45
C ARG A 261 28.91 -9.15 7.93
N LEU A 262 29.32 -10.38 8.23
CA LEU A 262 29.80 -10.80 9.55
C LEU A 262 31.32 -10.59 9.66
N PRO A 263 31.88 -10.36 10.87
CA PRO A 263 33.31 -10.14 11.08
C PRO A 263 34.11 -11.45 11.03
N THR A 264 34.05 -12.18 9.91
CA THR A 264 34.98 -13.28 9.63
C THR A 264 36.35 -12.70 9.26
N ARG A 265 37.44 -13.49 9.37
CA ARG A 265 38.80 -13.02 9.06
C ARG A 265 38.90 -12.45 7.63
N CYS A 266 38.30 -13.10 6.64
CA CYS A 266 38.29 -12.56 5.27
C CYS A 266 37.58 -11.21 5.15
N GLU A 267 36.44 -11.01 5.84
CA GLU A 267 35.68 -9.77 5.76
C GLU A 267 36.31 -8.63 6.58
N LEU A 268 37.02 -8.97 7.66
CA LEU A 268 37.87 -8.04 8.41
C LEU A 268 39.11 -7.62 7.61
N ALA A 269 39.76 -8.57 6.92
CA ALA A 269 40.93 -8.30 6.08
C ALA A 269 40.62 -7.35 4.92
N LYS A 270 39.46 -7.48 4.28
CA LYS A 270 38.95 -6.52 3.27
C LYS A 270 38.84 -5.08 3.80
N ARG A 271 38.81 -4.88 5.12
CA ARG A 271 38.73 -3.58 5.80
C ARG A 271 40.03 -3.20 6.51
N GLY A 272 41.11 -3.95 6.30
CA GLY A 272 42.41 -3.69 6.92
C GLY A 272 42.44 -3.93 8.43
N VAL A 273 41.59 -4.84 8.94
CA VAL A 273 41.51 -5.17 10.37
C VAL A 273 41.92 -6.62 10.62
N GLY A 274 42.71 -6.86 11.66
CA GLY A 274 43.14 -8.19 12.08
C GLY A 274 44.48 -8.63 11.49
N ASP A 275 44.85 -9.88 11.74
CA ASP A 275 46.04 -10.51 11.17
C ASP A 275 45.80 -10.85 9.69
N LEU A 276 46.38 -10.06 8.79
CA LEU A 276 46.26 -10.22 7.35
C LEU A 276 47.01 -11.46 6.82
N GLN A 277 47.88 -12.07 7.63
CA GLN A 277 48.64 -13.26 7.27
C GLN A 277 47.90 -14.54 7.66
N ASN A 278 47.01 -14.49 8.66
CA ASN A 278 46.26 -15.64 9.16
C ASN A 278 44.74 -15.50 8.92
N LEU A 279 44.31 -15.90 7.72
CA LEU A 279 42.90 -15.84 7.31
C LEU A 279 42.16 -17.18 7.42
N VAL A 280 42.81 -18.24 7.93
CA VAL A 280 42.19 -19.57 7.99
C VAL A 280 41.04 -19.62 9.00
N CYS A 281 40.10 -20.53 8.76
CA CYS A 281 38.92 -20.75 9.60
C CYS A 281 39.31 -21.19 11.02
N PRO A 282 38.86 -20.51 12.09
CA PRO A 282 39.15 -20.90 13.47
C PRO A 282 38.54 -22.23 13.91
N LEU A 283 37.62 -22.81 13.12
CA LEU A 283 37.01 -24.10 13.41
C LEU A 283 37.72 -25.24 12.70
N TYR A 284 38.14 -25.04 11.45
CA TYR A 284 38.67 -26.10 10.58
C TYR A 284 40.19 -26.00 10.32
N PHE A 285 40.76 -24.80 10.43
CA PHE A 285 42.19 -24.49 10.26
C PHE A 285 42.82 -24.79 8.88
N LYS A 286 42.06 -25.24 7.88
CA LYS A 286 42.60 -25.53 6.53
C LYS A 286 42.16 -24.57 5.43
N GLU A 287 40.97 -23.98 5.53
CA GLU A 287 40.39 -23.12 4.50
C GLU A 287 40.20 -21.69 4.99
N LEU A 288 40.06 -20.74 4.06
CA LEU A 288 39.84 -19.32 4.36
C LEU A 288 38.49 -19.07 5.05
N GLU A 289 38.48 -18.21 6.07
CA GLU A 289 37.27 -17.89 6.83
C GLU A 289 36.36 -16.88 6.12
N THR A 290 35.57 -17.37 5.17
CA THR A 290 34.43 -16.63 4.60
C THR A 290 33.14 -16.96 5.36
N VAL A 291 32.10 -16.13 5.19
CA VAL A 291 30.76 -16.41 5.76
C VAL A 291 30.21 -17.72 5.19
N ASN A 292 30.28 -17.89 3.88
CA ASN A 292 29.84 -19.10 3.19
C ASN A 292 30.63 -20.34 3.64
N HIS A 293 31.96 -20.24 3.80
CA HIS A 293 32.73 -21.35 4.36
C HIS A 293 32.25 -21.69 5.77
N LEU A 294 32.17 -20.70 6.67
CA LEU A 294 31.84 -20.93 8.07
C LEU A 294 30.50 -21.66 8.27
N PHE A 295 29.47 -21.33 7.48
CA PHE A 295 28.14 -21.90 7.67
C PHE A 295 27.81 -23.05 6.71
N CYS A 296 28.37 -23.07 5.51
CA CYS A 296 27.98 -24.02 4.47
C CYS A 296 29.01 -25.13 4.22
N THR A 297 30.29 -24.78 4.04
CA THR A 297 31.31 -25.75 3.57
C THR A 297 32.30 -26.20 4.66
N CYS A 298 32.32 -25.55 5.82
CA CYS A 298 33.18 -25.91 6.94
C CYS A 298 32.84 -27.31 7.46
N GLU A 299 33.84 -28.19 7.56
CA GLU A 299 33.65 -29.58 7.98
C GLU A 299 33.00 -29.69 9.37
N VAL A 300 33.40 -28.83 10.33
CA VAL A 300 32.82 -28.79 11.68
C VAL A 300 31.34 -28.43 11.63
N SER A 301 30.98 -27.39 10.87
CA SER A 301 29.59 -27.00 10.70
C SER A 301 28.78 -28.10 10.02
N TRP A 302 29.32 -28.70 8.95
CA TRP A 302 28.68 -29.80 8.23
C TRP A 302 28.35 -31.01 9.11
N ARG A 303 29.25 -31.42 10.01
CA ARG A 303 28.98 -32.51 10.98
C ARG A 303 27.82 -32.19 11.90
N ILE A 304 27.74 -30.95 12.38
CA ILE A 304 26.67 -30.45 13.26
C ILE A 304 25.32 -30.45 12.52
N TRP A 305 25.30 -29.93 11.28
CA TRP A 305 24.12 -29.93 10.42
C TRP A 305 23.63 -31.34 10.11
N THR A 306 24.56 -32.22 9.71
CA THR A 306 24.27 -33.62 9.35
C THR A 306 23.62 -34.38 10.50
N ARG A 307 24.08 -34.16 11.74
CA ARG A 307 23.49 -34.79 12.93
C ARG A 307 22.03 -34.38 13.14
N TRP A 308 21.69 -33.12 12.89
CA TRP A 308 20.31 -32.64 12.93
C TRP A 308 19.46 -33.24 11.82
N PHE A 309 19.97 -33.26 10.58
CA PHE A 309 19.24 -33.83 9.45
C PHE A 309 18.93 -35.33 9.66
N GLN A 310 19.90 -36.08 10.19
CA GLN A 310 19.73 -37.48 10.57
C GLN A 310 18.65 -37.67 11.64
N SER A 311 18.61 -36.83 12.68
CA SER A 311 17.58 -36.96 13.73
C SER A 311 16.17 -36.62 13.25
N TRP A 312 16.03 -35.92 12.12
CA TRP A 312 14.75 -35.62 11.48
C TRP A 312 14.40 -36.54 10.31
N GLY A 313 15.29 -37.48 9.97
CA GLY A 313 15.11 -38.35 8.79
C GLY A 313 15.10 -37.58 7.47
N VAL A 314 15.77 -36.41 7.42
CA VAL A 314 15.82 -35.55 6.23
C VAL A 314 17.15 -35.76 5.51
N SER A 315 17.09 -35.94 4.19
CA SER A 315 18.27 -35.84 3.33
C SER A 315 18.38 -34.40 2.83
N PHE A 316 19.47 -33.71 3.18
CA PHE A 316 19.67 -32.29 2.87
C PHE A 316 21.04 -32.06 2.23
N VAL A 317 21.06 -31.27 1.15
CA VAL A 317 22.30 -30.85 0.48
C VAL A 317 22.55 -29.40 0.86
N ILE A 318 23.67 -29.15 1.56
CA ILE A 318 24.08 -27.79 1.91
C ILE A 318 24.73 -27.14 0.69
N LEU A 319 24.08 -26.11 0.17
CA LEU A 319 24.56 -25.32 -0.96
C LEU A 319 25.70 -24.38 -0.52
N GLY A 320 26.60 -24.04 -1.45
CA GLY A 320 27.84 -23.30 -1.16
C GLY A 320 27.69 -21.85 -0.69
N ASP A 321 26.47 -21.34 -0.54
CA ASP A 321 26.19 -19.98 -0.07
C ASP A 321 25.04 -19.94 0.95
N VAL A 322 25.11 -18.96 1.85
CA VAL A 322 24.17 -18.84 2.96
C VAL A 322 22.76 -18.42 2.54
N LYS A 323 22.60 -17.75 1.40
CA LYS A 323 21.27 -17.37 0.90
C LYS A 323 20.51 -18.62 0.45
N SER A 324 21.16 -19.44 -0.37
CA SER A 324 20.62 -20.71 -0.83
C SER A 324 20.39 -21.68 0.32
N LEU A 325 21.23 -21.68 1.37
CA LEU A 325 20.98 -22.43 2.60
C LEU A 325 19.63 -22.04 3.25
N VAL A 326 19.35 -20.74 3.39
CA VAL A 326 18.08 -20.26 3.99
C VAL A 326 16.89 -20.69 3.15
N LEU A 327 16.95 -20.54 1.82
CA LEU A 327 15.87 -20.93 0.92
C LEU A 327 15.63 -22.44 0.94
N ALA A 328 16.68 -23.23 0.78
CA ALA A 328 16.59 -24.69 0.81
C ALA A 328 16.04 -25.21 2.15
N TRP A 329 16.36 -24.54 3.27
CA TRP A 329 15.87 -24.94 4.59
C TRP A 329 14.35 -24.85 4.70
N VAL A 330 13.73 -23.85 4.06
CA VAL A 330 12.28 -23.63 4.15
C VAL A 330 11.51 -24.51 3.16
N GLU A 331 12.14 -24.93 2.07
CA GLU A 331 11.56 -25.88 1.10
C GLU A 331 11.42 -27.32 1.64
N VAL A 332 12.05 -27.63 2.77
CA VAL A 332 11.93 -28.96 3.40
C VAL A 332 10.49 -29.17 3.89
N LYS A 333 9.84 -30.23 3.38
CA LYS A 333 8.48 -30.61 3.75
C LYS A 333 8.45 -31.23 5.15
N ILE A 334 8.07 -30.42 6.14
CA ILE A 334 7.92 -30.82 7.54
C ILE A 334 6.44 -30.77 7.96
N PRO A 335 5.95 -31.67 8.83
CA PRO A 335 4.60 -31.59 9.37
C PRO A 335 4.29 -30.21 9.99
N TYR A 336 3.06 -29.72 9.81
CA TYR A 336 2.66 -28.36 10.22
C TYR A 336 3.01 -28.01 11.68
N LEU A 337 2.80 -28.96 12.60
CA LEU A 337 3.09 -28.80 14.03
C LEU A 337 4.59 -28.66 14.34
N ALA A 338 5.47 -29.20 13.50
CA ALA A 338 6.92 -29.19 13.68
C ALA A 338 7.63 -28.15 12.79
N ALA A 339 6.91 -27.52 11.85
CA ALA A 339 7.47 -26.56 10.90
C ALA A 339 8.10 -25.34 11.58
N GLU A 340 7.50 -24.86 12.68
CA GLU A 340 8.05 -23.70 13.41
C GLU A 340 9.34 -24.03 14.16
N ILE A 341 9.48 -25.27 14.67
CA ILE A 341 10.72 -25.76 15.30
C ILE A 341 11.81 -25.89 14.24
N TRP A 342 11.47 -26.46 13.09
CA TRP A 342 12.39 -26.59 11.96
C TRP A 342 12.89 -25.23 11.47
N LYS A 343 12.02 -24.23 11.36
CA LYS A 343 12.44 -22.86 11.02
C LYS A 343 13.33 -22.27 12.10
N ALA A 344 12.95 -22.37 13.37
CA ALA A 344 13.73 -21.81 14.48
C ALA A 344 15.12 -22.46 14.62
N SER A 345 15.26 -23.73 14.26
CA SER A 345 16.55 -24.43 14.33
C SER A 345 17.57 -23.78 13.40
N LEU A 346 17.25 -23.43 12.16
CA LEU A 346 18.17 -22.74 11.24
C LEU A 346 18.85 -21.53 11.91
N PHE A 347 18.06 -20.63 12.47
CA PHE A 347 18.55 -19.42 13.15
C PHE A 347 19.49 -19.77 14.29
N LEU A 348 19.13 -20.79 15.06
CA LEU A 348 19.83 -21.15 16.27
C LEU A 348 21.15 -21.86 15.99
N PHE A 349 21.19 -22.75 15.00
CA PHE A 349 22.41 -23.40 14.57
C PHE A 349 23.40 -22.36 14.02
N CYS A 350 22.96 -21.48 13.10
CA CYS A 350 23.81 -20.39 12.60
C CYS A 350 24.32 -19.50 13.74
N TRP A 351 23.44 -19.09 14.65
CA TRP A 351 23.84 -18.26 15.81
C TRP A 351 24.83 -18.97 16.73
N SER A 352 24.64 -20.27 16.98
CA SER A 352 25.47 -21.04 17.91
C SER A 352 26.83 -21.37 17.32
N ILE A 353 26.90 -21.70 16.02
CA ILE A 353 28.17 -21.84 15.27
C ILE A 353 28.95 -20.53 15.35
N TRP A 354 28.28 -19.39 15.16
CA TRP A 354 28.92 -18.08 15.27
C TRP A 354 29.47 -17.79 16.68
N LEU A 355 28.69 -18.06 17.72
CA LEU A 355 29.14 -17.90 19.10
C LEU A 355 30.32 -18.80 19.43
N TYR A 356 30.26 -20.07 19.03
CA TYR A 356 31.32 -21.04 19.25
C TYR A 356 32.61 -20.63 18.55
N ARG A 357 32.52 -20.19 17.29
CA ARG A 357 33.65 -19.59 16.57
C ARG A 357 34.25 -18.42 17.36
N ASN A 358 33.42 -17.52 17.91
CA ASN A 358 33.94 -16.39 18.68
C ASN A 358 34.63 -16.83 19.97
N GLU A 359 34.13 -17.87 20.66
CA GLU A 359 34.82 -18.42 21.82
C GLU A 359 36.18 -19.01 21.47
N ARG A 360 36.30 -19.69 20.33
CA ARG A 360 37.61 -20.15 19.82
C ARG A 360 38.58 -18.99 19.59
N VAL A 361 38.10 -17.91 18.98
CA VAL A 361 38.94 -16.76 18.64
C VAL A 361 39.38 -15.95 19.87
N PHE A 362 38.50 -15.79 20.88
CA PHE A 362 38.74 -14.87 22.00
C PHE A 362 39.09 -15.54 23.33
N LYS A 363 38.81 -16.84 23.49
CA LYS A 363 39.00 -17.57 24.76
C LYS A 363 39.85 -18.85 24.61
N ASP A 364 40.36 -19.13 23.40
CA ASP A 364 41.18 -20.31 23.09
C ASP A 364 40.60 -21.66 23.60
N CYS A 365 39.26 -21.79 23.53
CA CYS A 365 38.59 -23.01 24.00
C CYS A 365 38.91 -24.21 23.08
N LYS A 366 38.97 -25.42 23.65
CA LYS A 366 39.14 -26.67 22.87
C LYS A 366 37.87 -27.05 22.11
N ALA A 367 38.06 -27.86 21.07
CA ALA A 367 36.97 -28.34 20.24
C ALA A 367 36.08 -29.32 21.00
N ASP A 368 34.79 -29.00 21.19
CA ASP A 368 33.80 -29.98 21.60
C ASP A 368 32.51 -29.81 20.78
N GLU A 369 32.46 -30.56 19.66
CA GLU A 369 31.32 -30.59 18.75
C GLU A 369 30.06 -31.15 19.43
N ILE A 370 30.23 -32.10 20.37
CA ILE A 370 29.12 -32.71 21.11
C ILE A 370 28.51 -31.69 22.06
N PHE A 371 29.35 -30.96 22.79
CA PHE A 371 28.90 -29.88 23.66
C PHE A 371 28.17 -28.78 22.87
N LEU A 372 28.70 -28.38 21.71
CA LEU A 372 28.04 -27.40 20.83
C LEU A 372 26.66 -27.89 20.38
N TYR A 373 26.54 -29.13 19.90
CA TYR A 373 25.27 -29.70 19.48
C TYR A 373 24.26 -29.75 20.63
N ASN A 374 24.67 -30.21 21.81
CA ASN A 374 23.81 -30.24 22.99
C ASN A 374 23.37 -28.84 23.43
N ASN A 375 24.25 -27.84 23.31
CA ASN A 375 23.91 -26.45 23.63
C ASN A 375 22.87 -25.87 22.65
N ILE A 376 22.98 -26.22 21.36
CA ILE A 376 21.97 -25.88 20.35
C ILE A 376 20.62 -26.47 20.72
N LEU A 377 20.54 -27.76 21.04
CA LEU A 377 19.27 -28.40 21.44
C LEU A 377 18.67 -27.75 22.70
N ALA A 378 19.49 -27.49 23.71
CA ALA A 378 19.04 -26.84 24.95
C ALA A 378 18.46 -25.44 24.69
N ARG A 379 19.13 -24.63 23.85
CA ARG A 379 18.64 -23.30 23.46
C ARG A 379 17.35 -23.39 22.64
N LEU A 380 17.22 -24.40 21.78
CA LEU A 380 16.02 -24.59 20.95
C LEU A 380 14.81 -24.92 21.83
N GLY A 381 14.99 -25.83 22.78
CA GLY A 381 13.98 -26.16 23.77
C GLY A 381 13.51 -24.93 24.56
N LEU A 382 14.45 -24.08 24.99
CA LEU A 382 14.12 -22.84 25.71
C LEU A 382 13.37 -21.84 24.82
N TRP A 383 13.79 -21.64 23.56
CA TRP A 383 13.09 -20.76 22.63
C TRP A 383 11.67 -21.22 22.34
N CYS A 384 11.49 -22.52 22.11
CA CYS A 384 10.16 -23.09 21.85
C CYS A 384 9.25 -22.93 23.07
N LYS A 385 9.74 -23.16 24.29
CA LYS A 385 8.98 -22.94 25.52
C LYS A 385 8.56 -21.47 25.69
N ILE A 386 9.43 -20.51 25.37
CA ILE A 386 9.09 -19.09 25.48
C ILE A 386 8.05 -18.69 24.43
N LYS A 387 8.21 -19.14 23.18
CA LYS A 387 7.32 -18.77 22.07
C LYS A 387 5.98 -19.50 22.10
N TYR A 388 5.98 -20.75 22.56
CA TYR A 388 4.81 -21.61 22.65
C TYR A 388 4.71 -22.28 24.04
N PRO A 389 4.37 -21.51 25.10
CA PRO A 389 4.39 -22.00 26.48
C PRO A 389 3.49 -23.20 26.75
N TRP A 390 2.43 -23.36 25.95
CA TRP A 390 1.39 -24.39 26.10
C TRP A 390 1.59 -25.60 25.20
N ALA A 391 2.58 -25.59 24.29
CA ALA A 391 2.69 -26.60 23.25
C ALA A 391 3.84 -27.61 23.45
N PHE A 392 4.87 -27.28 24.25
CA PHE A 392 6.07 -28.11 24.34
C PHE A 392 6.71 -28.07 25.73
N HIS A 393 7.18 -29.21 26.23
CA HIS A 393 8.16 -29.27 27.32
C HIS A 393 9.59 -29.26 26.73
N PRO A 394 10.57 -28.54 27.31
CA PRO A 394 11.95 -28.52 26.79
C PRO A 394 12.58 -29.91 26.65
N SER A 395 12.17 -30.83 27.53
CA SER A 395 12.60 -32.24 27.48
C SER A 395 12.15 -32.95 26.20
N ASP A 396 11.01 -32.59 25.62
CA ASP A 396 10.48 -33.23 24.41
C ASP A 396 11.37 -32.95 23.18
N ILE A 397 12.03 -31.78 23.16
CA ILE A 397 12.98 -31.36 22.12
C ILE A 397 14.37 -31.95 22.39
N ILE A 398 14.75 -32.12 23.65
CA ILE A 398 16.04 -32.70 24.06
C ILE A 398 16.06 -34.23 23.85
N LEU A 399 14.91 -34.91 23.95
CA LEU A 399 14.76 -36.36 23.79
C LEU A 399 14.76 -36.86 22.33
N GLN A 400 15.05 -35.99 21.35
CA GLN A 400 15.32 -36.35 19.95
C GLN A 400 14.19 -37.08 19.21
N ASP A 401 12.92 -36.94 19.59
CA ASP A 401 11.83 -37.55 18.82
C ASP A 401 10.84 -36.53 18.23
N PRO A 402 11.05 -36.10 16.97
CA PRO A 402 10.07 -35.33 16.20
C PRO A 402 8.70 -36.02 16.06
N LEU A 403 8.59 -37.33 16.28
CA LEU A 403 7.33 -38.09 16.22
C LEU A 403 6.44 -37.87 17.45
N LEU A 404 6.99 -37.48 18.61
CA LEU A 404 6.20 -37.11 19.80
C LEU A 404 5.35 -35.85 19.54
N LEU A 405 5.73 -35.02 18.56
CA LEU A 405 5.00 -33.81 18.16
C LEU A 405 3.76 -34.08 17.30
N LYS A 406 3.56 -35.33 16.82
CA LYS A 406 2.40 -35.70 16.00
C LYS A 406 1.07 -35.67 16.78
N ASN A 407 1.12 -35.69 18.12
CA ASN A 407 -0.05 -35.84 18.98
C ASN A 407 -0.57 -34.52 19.59
N VAL A 408 0.00 -33.36 19.24
CA VAL A 408 -0.46 -32.06 19.73
C VAL A 408 -1.68 -31.61 18.90
N LYS A 409 -2.89 -31.87 19.40
CA LYS A 409 -4.13 -31.32 18.82
C LYS A 409 -4.22 -29.82 19.15
N ALA A 410 -4.02 -28.98 18.14
CA ALA A 410 -4.28 -27.54 18.26
C ALA A 410 -5.80 -27.30 18.23
N GLU A 411 -6.39 -26.88 19.35
CA GLU A 411 -7.75 -26.36 19.38
C GLU A 411 -7.81 -25.03 18.61
N ARG A 412 -8.48 -25.05 17.45
CA ARG A 412 -8.69 -23.85 16.62
C ARG A 412 -9.88 -23.05 17.18
N GLN A 413 -9.63 -21.82 17.63
CA GLN A 413 -10.70 -20.83 17.80
C GLN A 413 -11.23 -20.39 16.43
N CYS A 414 -12.49 -20.71 16.14
CA CYS A 414 -13.21 -20.26 14.96
C CYS A 414 -13.78 -18.84 15.20
N LYS A 415 -13.52 -17.89 14.30
CA LYS A 415 -14.11 -16.54 14.35
C LYS A 415 -15.59 -16.61 13.96
N SER A 416 -16.47 -15.98 14.74
CA SER A 416 -17.91 -15.90 14.47
C SER A 416 -18.21 -15.06 13.22
N ILE A 417 -19.14 -15.53 12.38
CA ILE A 417 -19.67 -14.81 11.22
C ILE A 417 -20.68 -13.78 11.73
N LEU A 418 -20.50 -12.49 11.42
CA LEU A 418 -21.43 -11.42 11.76
C LEU A 418 -22.59 -11.36 10.74
N GLU A 419 -23.84 -11.52 11.19
CA GLU A 419 -25.06 -11.47 10.34
C GLU A 419 -25.72 -10.08 10.34
N TRP A 420 -26.47 -9.77 9.26
CA TRP A 420 -27.25 -8.52 9.10
C TRP A 420 -28.41 -8.43 10.09
N THR A 421 -28.67 -7.22 10.61
CA THR A 421 -29.74 -6.98 11.58
C THR A 421 -30.92 -6.23 10.96
N LYS A 422 -32.14 -6.68 11.27
CA LYS A 422 -33.39 -6.03 10.83
C LYS A 422 -33.58 -4.64 11.47
N PRO A 423 -34.23 -3.69 10.78
CA PRO A 423 -34.59 -2.39 11.37
C PRO A 423 -35.63 -2.52 12.49
N LEU A 424 -35.78 -1.46 13.28
CA LEU A 424 -36.82 -1.35 14.32
C LEU A 424 -38.21 -1.35 13.68
N VAL A 425 -39.23 -1.70 14.47
CA VAL A 425 -40.64 -1.68 14.02
C VAL A 425 -40.99 -0.28 13.47
N ASP A 426 -41.74 -0.24 12.37
CA ASP A 426 -42.11 0.98 11.64
C ASP A 426 -40.93 1.80 11.09
N SER A 427 -39.76 1.19 10.91
CA SER A 427 -38.62 1.81 10.22
C SER A 427 -38.19 1.01 9.00
N LEU A 428 -37.56 1.71 8.07
CA LEU A 428 -37.14 1.17 6.78
C LEU A 428 -35.63 1.28 6.67
N LYS A 429 -34.98 0.21 6.21
CA LYS A 429 -33.53 0.18 6.07
C LYS A 429 -33.15 0.08 4.60
N PHE A 430 -32.35 1.03 4.14
CA PHE A 430 -31.83 1.09 2.78
C PHE A 430 -30.33 0.77 2.80
N ASN A 431 -30.00 -0.45 2.38
CA ASN A 431 -28.63 -0.91 2.20
C ASN A 431 -28.12 -0.48 0.83
N VAL A 432 -26.99 0.20 0.77
CA VAL A 432 -26.38 0.67 -0.48
C VAL A 432 -24.96 0.13 -0.65
N ASP A 433 -24.51 0.08 -1.90
CA ASP A 433 -23.15 -0.33 -2.26
C ASP A 433 -22.74 0.27 -3.62
N GLY A 434 -21.48 0.67 -3.73
CA GLY A 434 -20.84 1.21 -4.92
C GLY A 434 -19.66 0.35 -5.36
N ALA A 435 -19.77 -0.31 -6.51
CA ALA A 435 -18.71 -1.13 -7.09
C ALA A 435 -18.00 -0.43 -8.25
N VAL A 436 -16.68 -0.61 -8.35
CA VAL A 436 -15.84 -0.09 -9.44
C VAL A 436 -15.01 -1.23 -10.03
N VAL A 437 -14.95 -1.35 -11.36
CA VAL A 437 -14.03 -2.27 -12.04
C VAL A 437 -12.61 -1.70 -11.99
N GLY A 438 -11.69 -2.37 -11.28
CA GLY A 438 -10.32 -1.89 -11.10
C GLY A 438 -10.23 -0.60 -10.28
N GLY A 439 -9.09 0.09 -10.31
CA GLY A 439 -8.93 1.38 -9.62
C GLY A 439 -9.59 2.56 -10.35
N PHE A 440 -9.92 2.39 -11.63
CA PHE A 440 -10.58 3.36 -12.51
C PHE A 440 -11.32 2.55 -13.59
N GLY A 441 -12.65 2.56 -13.57
CA GLY A 441 -13.46 1.79 -14.52
C GLY A 441 -14.94 2.06 -14.33
N ASN A 442 -15.78 1.31 -15.05
CA ASN A 442 -17.23 1.43 -14.96
C ASN A 442 -17.70 1.23 -13.52
N VAL A 443 -18.59 2.12 -13.10
CA VAL A 443 -19.15 2.18 -11.75
C VAL A 443 -20.56 1.65 -11.79
N GLY A 444 -20.81 0.67 -10.92
CA GLY A 444 -22.14 0.15 -10.65
C GLY A 444 -22.57 0.56 -9.25
N ILE A 445 -23.68 1.28 -9.14
CA ILE A 445 -24.31 1.57 -7.85
C ILE A 445 -25.53 0.68 -7.63
N ARG A 446 -25.87 0.46 -6.36
CA ARG A 446 -27.02 -0.34 -5.92
C ARG A 446 -27.63 0.18 -4.64
N GLY A 447 -28.87 -0.22 -4.45
CA GLY A 447 -29.40 -0.35 -3.11
C GLY A 447 -30.60 -1.29 -3.06
N ILE A 448 -30.89 -1.73 -1.83
CA ILE A 448 -32.07 -2.50 -1.47
C ILE A 448 -32.71 -1.90 -0.23
N LEU A 449 -34.00 -1.57 -0.33
CA LEU A 449 -34.84 -1.07 0.74
C LEU A 449 -35.65 -2.23 1.33
N ARG A 450 -35.59 -2.39 2.65
CA ARG A 450 -36.32 -3.43 3.39
C ARG A 450 -37.09 -2.86 4.57
N ASP A 451 -38.20 -3.50 4.93
CA ASP A 451 -38.95 -3.22 6.16
C ASP A 451 -38.46 -4.04 7.37
N TRP A 452 -39.12 -3.84 8.52
CA TRP A 452 -38.87 -4.57 9.77
C TRP A 452 -39.26 -6.05 9.72
N ASN A 453 -40.04 -6.48 8.72
CA ASN A 453 -40.37 -7.87 8.44
C ASN A 453 -39.37 -8.53 7.45
N ASN A 454 -38.27 -7.84 7.12
CA ASN A 454 -37.27 -8.27 6.14
C ASN A 454 -37.82 -8.45 4.72
N VAL A 455 -38.91 -7.75 4.40
CA VAL A 455 -39.50 -7.71 3.06
C VAL A 455 -38.81 -6.63 2.25
N SER A 456 -38.38 -6.98 1.04
CA SER A 456 -37.82 -6.00 0.10
C SER A 456 -38.96 -5.16 -0.50
N ILE A 457 -38.86 -3.84 -0.36
CA ILE A 457 -39.85 -2.87 -0.87
C ILE A 457 -39.39 -2.27 -2.19
N ALA A 458 -38.10 -1.97 -2.30
CA ALA A 458 -37.55 -1.34 -3.48
C ALA A 458 -36.09 -1.74 -3.70
N MET A 459 -35.66 -1.78 -4.96
CA MET A 459 -34.30 -2.10 -5.36
C MET A 459 -33.88 -1.29 -6.57
N PHE A 460 -32.64 -0.82 -6.58
CA PHE A 460 -32.05 -0.21 -7.78
C PHE A 460 -30.67 -0.77 -8.10
N SER A 461 -30.34 -0.65 -9.37
CA SER A 461 -29.08 -1.07 -9.93
C SER A 461 -28.78 -0.22 -11.18
N LYS A 462 -27.76 0.63 -11.12
CA LYS A 462 -27.40 1.52 -12.24
C LYS A 462 -25.91 1.47 -12.56
N CYS A 463 -25.57 1.78 -13.80
CA CYS A 463 -24.21 2.10 -14.23
C CYS A 463 -24.12 3.63 -14.42
N ILE A 464 -23.13 4.30 -13.83
CA ILE A 464 -23.02 5.78 -13.84
C ILE A 464 -21.72 6.27 -14.50
N GLY A 465 -21.10 5.45 -15.34
CA GLY A 465 -19.83 5.79 -16.00
C GLY A 465 -18.62 5.55 -15.11
N THR A 466 -17.57 6.38 -15.20
CA THR A 466 -16.26 6.13 -14.57
C THR A 466 -15.98 7.07 -13.39
N THR A 467 -15.76 6.51 -12.20
CA THR A 467 -15.40 7.26 -10.99
C THR A 467 -14.63 6.37 -9.98
N ASP A 468 -14.22 6.92 -8.84
CA ASP A 468 -13.55 6.17 -7.77
C ASP A 468 -14.54 5.49 -6.81
N ALA A 469 -14.06 4.53 -6.02
CA ALA A 469 -14.89 3.75 -5.11
C ALA A 469 -15.62 4.61 -4.07
N THR A 470 -15.01 5.71 -3.60
CA THR A 470 -15.65 6.58 -2.60
C THR A 470 -16.75 7.42 -3.22
N THR A 471 -16.54 7.93 -4.44
CA THR A 471 -17.60 8.60 -5.19
C THR A 471 -18.75 7.65 -5.54
N ALA A 472 -18.44 6.39 -5.90
CA ALA A 472 -19.46 5.37 -6.17
C ALA A 472 -20.39 5.14 -4.97
N GLU A 473 -19.83 5.03 -3.76
CA GLU A 473 -20.59 4.90 -2.51
C GLU A 473 -21.52 6.10 -2.26
N LEU A 474 -21.00 7.33 -2.43
CA LEU A 474 -21.80 8.55 -2.26
C LEU A 474 -22.91 8.68 -3.31
N LEU A 475 -22.66 8.28 -4.55
CA LEU A 475 -23.68 8.23 -5.61
C LEU A 475 -24.74 7.17 -5.31
N ALA A 476 -24.37 6.02 -4.75
CA ALA A 476 -25.32 5.00 -4.31
C ALA A 476 -26.23 5.53 -3.20
N LEU A 477 -25.67 6.25 -2.22
CA LEU A 477 -26.44 6.93 -1.17
C LEU A 477 -27.41 7.95 -1.75
N ASN A 478 -26.93 8.83 -2.65
CA ASN A 478 -27.77 9.86 -3.26
C ASN A 478 -28.95 9.26 -4.04
N GLU A 479 -28.68 8.23 -4.84
CA GLU A 479 -29.72 7.52 -5.60
C GLU A 479 -30.76 6.84 -4.70
N ALA A 480 -30.31 6.23 -3.60
CA ALA A 480 -31.22 5.61 -2.63
C ALA A 480 -32.18 6.63 -2.01
N ILE A 481 -31.68 7.82 -1.66
CA ILE A 481 -32.50 8.91 -1.11
C ILE A 481 -33.49 9.41 -2.16
N CYS A 482 -33.04 9.65 -3.40
CA CYS A 482 -33.91 10.08 -4.49
C CYS A 482 -35.01 9.05 -4.81
N MET A 483 -34.67 7.75 -4.79
CA MET A 483 -35.64 6.67 -4.99
C MET A 483 -36.64 6.63 -3.83
N PHE A 484 -36.18 6.73 -2.58
CA PHE A 484 -37.04 6.75 -1.41
C PHE A 484 -38.08 7.88 -1.48
N LYS A 485 -37.68 9.09 -1.88
CA LYS A 485 -38.60 10.22 -2.07
C LYS A 485 -39.67 9.98 -3.15
N LYS A 486 -39.36 9.19 -4.19
CA LYS A 486 -40.31 8.87 -5.27
C LYS A 486 -41.36 7.84 -4.86
N LEU A 487 -41.03 6.99 -3.88
CA LEU A 487 -41.94 5.99 -3.30
C LEU A 487 -43.03 6.66 -2.44
N LYS A 488 -44.01 7.30 -3.08
CA LYS A 488 -45.14 8.03 -2.45
C LYS A 488 -46.05 7.20 -1.52
N LYS A 489 -45.74 5.92 -1.25
CA LYS A 489 -46.64 4.95 -0.60
C LYS A 489 -46.15 4.34 0.70
N VAL A 490 -44.91 4.62 1.14
CA VAL A 490 -44.43 4.04 2.40
C VAL A 490 -44.66 5.05 3.51
N GLY A 491 -45.52 4.69 4.46
CA GLY A 491 -45.92 5.53 5.59
C GLY A 491 -44.73 6.06 6.38
N SER A 492 -45.00 7.02 7.26
CA SER A 492 -44.12 7.89 8.07
C SER A 492 -43.07 7.21 8.97
N GLY A 493 -42.43 6.15 8.49
CA GLY A 493 -41.36 5.43 9.16
C GLY A 493 -40.00 6.07 8.95
N ALA A 494 -39.14 5.99 9.97
CA ALA A 494 -37.79 6.53 9.89
C ALA A 494 -36.94 5.74 8.86
N LEU A 495 -36.21 6.46 7.99
CA LEU A 495 -35.27 5.89 7.03
C LEU A 495 -33.91 5.64 7.68
N ILE A 496 -33.37 4.43 7.56
CA ILE A 496 -32.03 4.06 8.02
C ILE A 496 -31.19 3.75 6.79
N LEU A 497 -30.25 4.63 6.46
CA LEU A 497 -29.26 4.41 5.40
C LEU A 497 -28.10 3.58 5.96
N GLU A 498 -27.72 2.53 5.25
CA GLU A 498 -26.64 1.62 5.67
C GLU A 498 -25.64 1.41 4.53
N THR A 499 -24.37 1.72 4.77
CA THR A 499 -23.23 1.56 3.84
C THR A 499 -22.06 0.91 4.56
N ASP A 500 -21.22 0.19 3.82
CA ASP A 500 -19.99 -0.38 4.35
C ASP A 500 -18.80 0.61 4.36
N SER A 501 -19.02 1.80 3.81
CA SER A 501 -18.03 2.87 3.77
C SER A 501 -18.09 3.77 5.00
N SER A 502 -17.22 3.48 5.98
CA SER A 502 -17.10 4.28 7.20
C SER A 502 -16.75 5.75 6.93
N LEU A 503 -16.06 6.03 5.82
CA LEU A 503 -15.77 7.39 5.35
C LEU A 503 -17.05 8.14 4.99
N CYS A 504 -17.92 7.54 4.18
CA CYS A 504 -19.19 8.18 3.77
C CYS A 504 -20.09 8.46 4.97
N VAL A 505 -20.18 7.52 5.91
CA VAL A 505 -20.92 7.72 7.18
C VAL A 505 -20.34 8.91 7.97
N GLY A 506 -19.01 8.97 8.10
CA GLY A 506 -18.35 10.07 8.79
C GLY A 506 -18.59 11.42 8.13
N TRP A 507 -18.52 11.48 6.81
CA TRP A 507 -18.70 12.72 6.04
C TRP A 507 -20.15 13.21 6.01
N ILE A 508 -21.14 12.32 5.92
CA ILE A 508 -22.55 12.72 6.00
C ILE A 508 -22.90 13.23 7.40
N ARG A 509 -22.38 12.60 8.46
CA ARG A 509 -22.59 13.06 9.85
C ARG A 509 -21.86 14.38 10.14
N ASN A 510 -20.68 14.57 9.55
CA ASN A 510 -19.90 15.79 9.73
C ASN A 510 -19.31 16.27 8.38
N PRO A 511 -20.10 17.04 7.59
CA PRO A 511 -19.70 17.49 6.25
C PRO A 511 -18.42 18.33 6.22
N SER A 512 -18.06 18.98 7.32
CA SER A 512 -16.84 19.79 7.43
C SER A 512 -15.56 18.97 7.30
N THR A 513 -15.63 17.65 7.52
CA THR A 513 -14.48 16.74 7.45
C THR A 513 -14.25 16.15 6.05
N ALA A 514 -15.19 16.35 5.14
CA ALA A 514 -15.10 15.83 3.79
C ALA A 514 -14.13 16.64 2.92
N PRO A 515 -13.31 15.98 2.07
CA PRO A 515 -12.56 16.65 1.02
C PRO A 515 -13.49 17.47 0.11
N GLY A 516 -13.03 18.64 -0.35
CA GLY A 516 -13.84 19.60 -1.11
C GLY A 516 -14.58 19.02 -2.32
N ILE A 517 -13.98 18.01 -2.97
CA ILE A 517 -14.55 17.32 -4.13
C ILE A 517 -15.88 16.61 -3.84
N PHE A 518 -16.08 16.15 -2.59
CA PHE A 518 -17.27 15.42 -2.16
C PHE A 518 -18.33 16.32 -1.51
N VAL A 519 -17.99 17.58 -1.21
CA VAL A 519 -18.90 18.49 -0.49
C VAL A 519 -20.18 18.76 -1.29
N GLY A 520 -20.09 18.81 -2.63
CA GLY A 520 -21.25 18.98 -3.51
C GLY A 520 -22.28 17.86 -3.33
N ILE A 521 -21.86 16.62 -3.54
CA ILE A 521 -22.74 15.44 -3.40
C ILE A 521 -23.24 15.24 -1.97
N ILE A 522 -22.43 15.54 -0.95
CA ILE A 522 -22.86 15.46 0.46
C ILE A 522 -23.96 16.49 0.76
N LYS A 523 -23.81 17.73 0.27
CA LYS A 523 -24.85 18.76 0.42
C LYS A 523 -26.14 18.36 -0.28
N GLU A 524 -26.05 17.77 -1.47
CA GLU A 524 -27.20 17.25 -2.20
C GLU A 524 -27.93 16.20 -1.36
N CYS A 525 -27.23 15.15 -0.90
CA CYS A 525 -27.80 14.11 -0.03
C CYS A 525 -28.50 14.69 1.20
N LEU A 526 -27.87 15.65 1.88
CA LEU A 526 -28.45 16.28 3.08
C LEU A 526 -29.67 17.13 2.76
N SER A 527 -29.64 17.88 1.65
CA SER A 527 -30.77 18.68 1.20
C SER A 527 -31.95 17.79 0.78
N CYS A 528 -31.67 16.66 0.12
CA CYS A 528 -32.68 15.67 -0.23
C CYS A 528 -33.26 14.98 1.01
N CYS A 529 -32.60 14.99 2.16
CA CYS A 529 -33.12 14.40 3.39
C CYS A 529 -33.77 15.40 4.36
N SER A 530 -33.89 16.69 4.02
CA SER A 530 -34.38 17.74 4.95
C SER A 530 -35.77 17.46 5.53
N ASP A 531 -36.65 16.84 4.74
CA ASP A 531 -38.06 16.63 5.10
C ASP A 531 -38.33 15.19 5.56
N LEU A 532 -37.27 14.41 5.81
CA LEU A 532 -37.35 13.01 6.20
C LEU A 532 -36.87 12.83 7.64
N THR A 533 -37.49 11.91 8.37
CA THR A 533 -36.88 11.36 9.59
C THR A 533 -35.88 10.29 9.16
N TRP A 534 -34.58 10.53 9.30
CA TRP A 534 -33.56 9.59 8.82
C TRP A 534 -32.34 9.48 9.73
N SER A 535 -31.59 8.38 9.57
CA SER A 535 -30.29 8.17 10.17
C SER A 535 -29.36 7.42 9.21
N ILE A 536 -28.05 7.52 9.40
CA ILE A 536 -27.05 6.75 8.64
C ILE A 536 -26.17 5.95 9.59
N GLN A 537 -25.87 4.71 9.22
CA GLN A 537 -25.02 3.81 10.00
C GLN A 537 -24.04 3.02 9.14
N TRP A 538 -22.93 2.62 9.77
CA TRP A 538 -21.92 1.77 9.15
C TRP A 538 -22.25 0.31 9.41
N ALA A 539 -22.12 -0.54 8.40
CA ALA A 539 -22.22 -1.99 8.53
C ALA A 539 -20.98 -2.69 7.96
N PRO A 540 -20.48 -3.77 8.58
CA PRO A 540 -19.41 -4.56 8.00
C PRO A 540 -19.85 -5.20 6.68
N ARG A 541 -18.91 -5.34 5.74
CA ARG A 541 -19.18 -5.87 4.39
C ARG A 541 -19.79 -7.27 4.42
N GLU A 542 -19.45 -8.06 5.43
CA GLU A 542 -20.01 -9.40 5.68
C GLU A 542 -21.53 -9.35 5.95
N ALA A 543 -22.03 -8.27 6.56
CA ALA A 543 -23.44 -8.02 6.79
C ALA A 543 -24.13 -7.35 5.57
N ASN A 544 -23.37 -6.68 4.69
CA ASN A 544 -23.90 -6.01 3.49
C ASN A 544 -23.87 -6.87 2.21
N GLN A 545 -23.64 -8.19 2.33
CA GLN A 545 -23.42 -9.10 1.19
C GLN A 545 -24.53 -9.10 0.14
N THR A 546 -25.79 -8.82 0.52
CA THR A 546 -26.87 -8.80 -0.47
C THR A 546 -26.73 -7.59 -1.40
N ALA A 547 -26.36 -6.42 -0.86
CA ALA A 547 -26.08 -5.24 -1.66
C ALA A 547 -24.81 -5.43 -2.51
N ASP A 548 -23.73 -6.02 -1.96
CA ASP A 548 -22.47 -6.31 -2.69
C ASP A 548 -22.66 -7.31 -3.85
N LYS A 549 -23.43 -8.39 -3.62
CA LYS A 549 -23.76 -9.37 -4.69
C LYS A 549 -24.58 -8.73 -5.79
N LEU A 550 -25.53 -7.87 -5.42
CA LEU A 550 -26.27 -7.07 -6.40
C LEU A 550 -25.32 -6.11 -7.11
N ALA A 551 -24.34 -5.50 -6.44
CA ALA A 551 -23.38 -4.53 -6.99
C ALA A 551 -22.59 -5.06 -8.17
N ARG A 552 -22.01 -6.24 -8.01
CA ARG A 552 -21.23 -6.89 -9.05
C ARG A 552 -22.03 -7.19 -10.32
N SER A 553 -23.32 -7.52 -10.20
CA SER A 553 -24.20 -7.76 -11.37
C SER A 553 -24.48 -6.49 -12.19
N GLY A 554 -24.05 -5.33 -11.70
CA GLY A 554 -24.32 -4.02 -12.26
C GLY A 554 -23.39 -3.45 -13.27
N LEU A 555 -22.14 -3.84 -13.11
CA LEU A 555 -21.02 -3.37 -13.89
C LEU A 555 -21.22 -3.67 -15.39
N ASN A 556 -22.10 -4.65 -15.70
CA ASN A 556 -22.38 -5.14 -17.04
C ASN A 556 -23.80 -4.78 -17.57
N ARG A 557 -24.57 -3.93 -16.88
CA ARG A 557 -25.95 -3.60 -17.31
C ARG A 557 -25.97 -2.39 -18.25
N GLN A 558 -26.58 -2.56 -19.43
CA GLN A 558 -26.80 -1.48 -20.40
C GLN A 558 -28.00 -0.59 -20.07
N LYS A 559 -28.96 -1.06 -19.26
CA LYS A 559 -30.14 -0.29 -18.83
C LYS A 559 -30.28 -0.32 -17.29
N PRO A 560 -30.72 0.78 -16.66
CA PRO A 560 -30.95 0.81 -15.22
C PRO A 560 -32.07 -0.17 -14.83
N PHE A 561 -31.86 -0.88 -13.72
CA PHE A 561 -32.87 -1.75 -13.11
C PHE A 561 -33.44 -1.05 -11.89
N ILE A 562 -34.75 -0.90 -11.87
CA ILE A 562 -35.54 -0.29 -10.80
C ILE A 562 -36.70 -1.26 -10.56
N TRP A 563 -36.86 -1.69 -9.32
CA TRP A 563 -37.95 -2.56 -8.89
C TRP A 563 -38.59 -1.98 -7.63
N GLU A 564 -39.92 -1.93 -7.61
CA GLU A 564 -40.74 -1.40 -6.52
C GLU A 564 -41.92 -2.34 -6.34
N ARG A 565 -42.29 -2.61 -5.07
CA ARG A 565 -43.41 -3.49 -4.71
C ARG A 565 -44.76 -2.79 -4.73
#